data_AF-A0A7X3WH57-F1
#
_entry.id   AF-A0A7X3WH57-F1
#
_cell.length_a   1.000
_cell.length_b   1.000
_cell.length_c   1.000
_cell.angle_alpha   90.00
_cell.angle_beta   90.00
_cell.angle_gamma   90.00
#
_symmetry.space_group_name_H-M   'P 1'
#
loop_
_entity.id
_entity.type
_entity.pdbx_description
1 polymer ?
#
loop_
_entity_poly.entity_id
_entity_poly.type
_entity_poly.pdbx_seq_one_letter_code
_entity_poly.pdbx_strand_id
1 'polypeptide(L)'
;MSLSSVLLRVNTITSAFPTGNDTVEMPTKPPPAIKEKFELPDFYQQWIDVEGFPIVASETVNPYAIREAAWLIHKMIGHRPDLLHALAENKVRFSIMAYNEMTTAIPEHSDLKPDFYWDRRARGLGATSHRPSVSCGEENLLNYSGDPYGTENILVHEFAHAIHQMGLSTVDPDFDKRLKVLYEEAMDKGLWKSTYASTNKEEYWAEGTQSWFNTNRENDAQHNHVSKRGILKEYDPDLAELLTEIYEDADWRYTNAVKRLNLPHLEGYNPDNAPKFEWPPELAASYDKLFDPKCEGDEKWVDLKRYEPNQLSTLESNDGERTTVLFVNKMDTDITYYWIDAEGHESYRGRAAANAFSIHHTHAGHIWLVKNADGDNIAVFQGEEKTGRALIVD
;
A
#
# COMPACT_ATOMS: atom_id res chain seq x y z
N MET A 1 29.24 52.00 16.35
CA MET A 1 28.23 51.64 15.34
C MET A 1 27.90 50.18 15.56
N SER A 2 26.62 49.89 15.79
CA SER A 2 26.10 48.59 16.22
C SER A 2 26.01 47.61 15.05
N LEU A 3 26.41 46.36 15.26
CA LEU A 3 25.96 45.22 14.47
C LEU A 3 25.31 44.23 15.45
N SER A 4 23.98 44.24 15.48
CA SER A 4 23.17 43.29 16.22
C SER A 4 23.19 41.94 15.51
N SER A 5 23.72 40.91 16.18
CA SER A 5 23.49 39.52 15.81
C SER A 5 22.14 39.07 16.38
N VAL A 6 21.15 38.86 15.52
CA VAL A 6 19.89 38.20 15.88
C VAL A 6 20.17 36.71 15.96
N LEU A 7 20.25 36.18 17.18
CA LEU A 7 20.21 34.74 17.43
C LEU A 7 18.76 34.27 17.19
N LEU A 8 18.51 33.55 16.10
CA LEU A 8 17.30 32.76 15.95
C LEU A 8 17.37 31.59 16.94
N ARG A 9 16.61 31.66 18.03
CA ARG A 9 16.36 30.50 18.89
C ARG A 9 15.34 29.62 18.18
N VAL A 10 15.81 28.52 17.57
CA VAL A 10 14.94 27.40 17.22
C VAL A 10 14.57 26.74 18.55
N ASN A 11 13.35 27.00 19.03
CA ASN A 11 12.77 26.18 20.08
C ASN A 11 12.48 24.82 19.47
N THR A 12 13.35 23.85 19.73
CA THR A 12 13.02 22.42 19.59
C THR A 12 11.83 22.14 20.51
N ILE A 13 10.65 21.99 19.91
CA ILE A 13 9.52 21.34 20.57
C ILE A 13 9.86 19.85 20.55
N THR A 14 10.60 19.40 21.56
CA THR A 14 10.73 17.97 21.85
C THR A 14 9.48 17.55 22.59
N SER A 15 8.54 16.91 21.89
CA SER A 15 7.59 16.00 22.52
C SER A 15 8.36 14.71 22.81
N ALA A 16 8.93 14.62 24.01
CA ALA A 16 9.48 13.37 24.50
C ALA A 16 8.29 12.47 24.85
N PHE A 17 8.06 11.38 24.11
CA PHE A 17 7.27 10.29 24.65
C PHE A 17 8.10 9.64 25.76
N PRO A 18 7.67 9.70 27.04
CA PRO A 18 8.36 8.94 28.06
C PRO A 18 8.16 7.47 27.73
N THR A 19 9.28 6.75 27.57
CA THR A 19 9.31 5.30 27.48
C THR A 19 8.40 4.71 28.56
N GLY A 20 7.24 4.18 28.17
CA GLY A 20 6.31 3.51 29.07
C GLY A 20 4.96 4.18 29.35
N ASN A 21 4.56 5.27 28.67
CA ASN A 21 3.18 5.74 28.75
C ASN A 21 2.48 5.62 27.39
N ASP A 22 1.49 4.73 27.27
CA ASP A 22 0.63 4.55 26.09
C ASP A 22 -0.27 5.78 25.80
N THR A 23 0.05 6.94 26.38
CA THR A 23 -0.66 8.19 26.22
C THR A 23 -0.23 8.86 24.92
N VAL A 24 -1.14 8.90 23.95
CA VAL A 24 -1.03 9.74 22.76
C VAL A 24 -1.95 10.93 22.92
N GLU A 25 -1.43 12.15 22.74
CA GLU A 25 -2.22 13.39 22.83
C GLU A 25 -3.24 13.51 21.68
N MET A 26 -4.21 14.42 21.82
CA MET A 26 -5.11 14.73 20.71
C MET A 26 -4.35 15.45 19.58
N PRO A 27 -4.67 15.16 18.31
CA PRO A 27 -4.05 15.83 17.18
C PRO A 27 -4.32 17.33 17.19
N THR A 28 -3.35 18.11 16.72
CA THR A 28 -3.48 19.56 16.53
C THR A 28 -3.36 19.91 15.06
N LYS A 29 -3.55 21.18 14.69
CA LYS A 29 -3.18 21.63 13.34
C LYS A 29 -1.67 21.50 13.14
N PRO A 30 -1.17 21.13 11.94
CA PRO A 30 0.25 21.12 11.66
C PRO A 30 0.88 22.51 11.91
N PRO A 31 1.92 22.64 12.76
CA PRO A 31 2.61 23.90 12.96
C PRO A 31 3.25 24.42 11.65
N PRO A 32 3.41 25.74 11.46
CA PRO A 32 4.02 26.30 10.25
C PRO A 32 5.39 25.71 9.92
N ALA A 33 6.24 25.48 10.93
CA ALA A 33 7.56 24.87 10.73
C ALA A 33 7.48 23.42 10.23
N ILE A 34 6.45 22.66 10.63
CA ILE A 34 6.23 21.29 10.14
C ILE A 34 5.68 21.32 8.72
N LYS A 35 4.75 22.23 8.41
CA LYS A 35 4.26 22.42 7.03
C LYS A 35 5.39 22.76 6.09
N GLU A 36 6.28 23.67 6.49
CA GLU A 36 7.46 24.04 5.70
C GLU A 36 8.45 22.86 5.57
N LYS A 37 8.78 22.18 6.68
CA LYS A 37 9.74 21.07 6.68
C LYS A 37 9.30 19.92 5.76
N PHE A 38 8.02 19.57 5.74
CA PHE A 38 7.50 18.42 4.99
C PHE A 38 6.74 18.81 3.72
N GLU A 39 6.72 20.11 3.38
CA GLU A 39 5.98 20.66 2.24
C GLU A 39 4.50 20.24 2.27
N LEU A 40 3.89 20.25 3.46
CA LEU A 40 2.53 19.74 3.67
C LEU A 40 1.50 20.66 3.01
N PRO A 41 0.65 20.14 2.10
CA PRO A 41 -0.47 20.88 1.55
C PRO A 41 -1.47 21.32 2.62
N ASP A 42 -2.23 22.38 2.33
CA ASP A 42 -3.27 22.89 3.24
C ASP A 42 -4.42 21.90 3.48
N PHE A 43 -4.52 20.84 2.68
CA PHE A 43 -5.39 19.70 2.94
C PHE A 43 -5.21 19.13 4.35
N TYR A 44 -3.96 19.06 4.86
CA TYR A 44 -3.67 18.52 6.18
C TYR A 44 -4.00 19.54 7.28
N GLN A 45 -5.02 19.21 8.08
CA GLN A 45 -5.55 20.04 9.16
C GLN A 45 -5.42 19.38 10.54
N GLN A 46 -5.00 18.11 10.59
CA GLN A 46 -4.68 17.38 11.81
C GLN A 46 -3.28 16.78 11.73
N TRP A 47 -2.57 16.76 12.86
CA TRP A 47 -1.18 16.32 12.96
C TRP A 47 -0.83 15.84 14.36
N ILE A 48 0.01 14.79 14.43
CA ILE A 48 0.74 14.33 15.60
C ILE A 48 2.21 14.06 15.20
N ASP A 49 3.13 14.37 16.12
CA ASP A 49 4.53 13.99 16.01
C ASP A 49 4.77 12.62 16.67
N VAL A 50 5.54 11.75 16.02
CA VAL A 50 6.05 10.52 16.61
C VAL A 50 7.57 10.51 16.45
N GLU A 51 8.28 11.03 17.45
CA GLU A 51 9.76 11.16 17.43
C GLU A 51 10.25 11.83 16.12
N GLY A 52 9.67 12.97 15.76
CA GLY A 52 10.00 13.71 14.54
C GLY A 52 9.36 13.21 13.23
N PHE A 53 8.70 12.04 13.25
CA PHE A 53 7.95 11.50 12.12
C PHE A 53 6.49 11.99 12.16
N PRO A 54 5.99 12.68 11.11
CA PRO A 54 4.67 13.29 11.14
C PRO A 54 3.57 12.31 10.72
N ILE A 55 2.51 12.24 11.51
CA ILE A 55 1.22 11.67 11.11
C ILE A 55 0.28 12.83 10.80
N VAL A 56 -0.36 12.81 9.64
CA VAL A 56 -1.16 13.91 9.11
C VAL A 56 -2.50 13.42 8.55
N ALA A 57 -3.52 14.26 8.63
CA ALA A 57 -4.84 13.95 8.09
C ALA A 57 -5.62 15.23 7.76
N SER A 58 -6.69 15.08 6.96
CA SER A 58 -7.68 16.14 6.77
C SER A 58 -8.43 16.42 8.07
N GLU A 59 -9.27 17.46 8.10
CA GLU A 59 -10.16 17.73 9.24
C GLU A 59 -11.30 16.71 9.39
N THR A 60 -11.56 15.91 8.35
CA THR A 60 -12.65 14.93 8.29
C THR A 60 -12.33 13.65 9.06
N VAL A 61 -11.05 13.28 9.11
CA VAL A 61 -10.58 12.06 9.80
C VAL A 61 -10.90 12.14 11.29
N ASN A 62 -11.37 11.03 11.84
CA ASN A 62 -11.58 10.87 13.26
C ASN A 62 -10.25 11.01 14.02
N PRO A 63 -10.12 11.95 14.97
CA PRO A 63 -8.90 12.15 15.75
C PRO A 63 -8.35 10.88 16.42
N TYR A 64 -9.21 9.92 16.78
CA TYR A 64 -8.79 8.64 17.36
C TYR A 64 -8.05 7.74 16.37
N ALA A 65 -8.29 7.86 15.06
CA ALA A 65 -7.53 7.12 14.05
C ALA A 65 -6.08 7.60 14.00
N ILE A 66 -5.86 8.91 14.15
CA ILE A 66 -4.52 9.53 14.21
C ILE A 66 -3.78 9.06 15.46
N ARG A 67 -4.48 9.01 16.60
CA ARG A 67 -3.91 8.49 17.86
C ARG A 67 -3.59 7.00 17.78
N GLU A 68 -4.45 6.22 17.15
CA GLU A 68 -4.24 4.79 16.92
C GLU A 68 -3.04 4.54 16.01
N ALA A 69 -2.89 5.31 14.91
CA ALA A 69 -1.72 5.21 14.04
C ALA A 69 -0.42 5.53 14.79
N ALA A 70 -0.40 6.61 15.60
CA ALA A 70 0.75 6.96 16.42
C ALA A 70 1.13 5.84 17.40
N TRP A 71 0.12 5.27 18.07
CA TRP A 71 0.34 4.17 19.01
C TRP A 71 0.88 2.92 18.30
N LEU A 72 0.32 2.54 17.15
CA LEU A 72 0.80 1.39 16.37
C LEU A 72 2.23 1.58 15.87
N ILE A 73 2.56 2.75 15.31
CA ILE A 73 3.92 3.06 14.85
C ILE A 73 4.90 2.98 16.02
N HIS A 74 4.56 3.53 17.18
CA HIS A 74 5.40 3.41 18.36
C HIS A 74 5.55 1.94 18.83
N LYS A 75 4.49 1.13 18.78
CA LYS A 75 4.58 -0.31 19.11
C LYS A 75 5.41 -1.10 18.11
N MET A 76 5.41 -0.72 16.84
CA MET A 76 6.22 -1.36 15.81
C MET A 76 7.69 -0.99 15.95
N ILE A 77 8.00 0.30 16.13
CA ILE A 77 9.37 0.81 15.91
C ILE A 77 9.83 1.93 16.85
N GLY A 78 9.11 2.19 17.95
CA GLY A 78 9.45 3.25 18.90
C GLY A 78 10.82 3.08 19.57
N HIS A 79 11.37 1.86 19.63
CA HIS A 79 12.72 1.58 20.11
C HIS A 79 13.83 1.93 19.11
N ARG A 80 13.47 2.29 17.86
CA ARG A 80 14.39 2.71 16.79
C ARG A 80 14.05 4.11 16.28
N PRO A 81 14.27 5.16 17.12
CA PRO A 81 14.06 6.54 16.69
C PRO A 81 14.94 6.93 15.50
N ASP A 82 16.07 6.25 15.27
CA ASP A 82 16.91 6.42 14.08
C ASP A 82 16.15 6.15 12.78
N LEU A 83 15.26 5.14 12.76
CA LEU A 83 14.42 4.83 11.60
C LEU A 83 13.33 5.88 11.39
N LEU A 84 12.69 6.36 12.46
CA LEU A 84 11.69 7.43 12.39
C LEU A 84 12.31 8.75 11.91
N HIS A 85 13.51 9.07 12.39
CA HIS A 85 14.26 10.22 11.91
C HIS A 85 14.65 10.08 10.44
N ALA A 86 15.14 8.91 10.00
CA ALA A 86 15.49 8.69 8.59
C ALA A 86 14.27 8.82 7.67
N LEU A 87 13.11 8.27 8.07
CA LEU A 87 11.85 8.48 7.37
C LEU A 87 11.51 9.97 7.26
N ALA A 88 11.61 10.71 8.37
CA ALA A 88 11.33 12.14 8.41
C ALA A 88 12.31 12.98 7.55
N GLU A 89 13.60 12.61 7.53
CA GLU A 89 14.62 13.24 6.68
C GLU A 89 14.34 13.01 5.20
N ASN A 90 13.85 11.82 4.86
CA ASN A 90 13.35 11.47 3.53
C ASN A 90 11.94 12.02 3.24
N LYS A 91 11.48 13.00 4.03
CA LYS A 91 10.19 13.68 3.93
C LYS A 91 8.98 12.77 4.04
N VAL A 92 9.14 11.54 4.52
CA VAL A 92 8.03 10.61 4.67
C VAL A 92 7.07 11.12 5.74
N ARG A 93 5.78 10.95 5.49
CA ARG A 93 4.69 11.20 6.42
C ARG A 93 3.71 10.02 6.41
N PHE A 94 2.97 9.83 7.49
CA PHE A 94 1.83 8.90 7.51
C PHE A 94 0.53 9.66 7.34
N SER A 95 -0.12 9.48 6.19
CA SER A 95 -1.35 10.18 5.83
C SER A 95 -2.58 9.30 6.06
N ILE A 96 -3.55 9.80 6.82
CA ILE A 96 -4.80 9.05 7.06
C ILE A 96 -5.91 9.59 6.16
N MET A 97 -6.61 8.68 5.50
CA MET A 97 -7.80 8.98 4.70
C MET A 97 -9.05 8.78 5.57
N ALA A 98 -9.98 9.73 5.53
CA ALA A 98 -11.29 9.50 6.12
C ALA A 98 -12.02 8.36 5.40
N TYR A 99 -13.02 7.77 6.04
CA TYR A 99 -13.78 6.65 5.47
C TYR A 99 -14.48 7.00 4.14
N ASN A 100 -14.67 8.29 3.87
CA ASN A 100 -15.30 8.85 2.67
C ASN A 100 -14.32 9.62 1.76
N GLU A 101 -13.02 9.60 2.06
CA GLU A 101 -11.94 10.14 1.22
C GLU A 101 -11.26 8.98 0.51
N MET A 102 -11.13 9.01 -0.82
CA MET A 102 -10.49 7.93 -1.59
C MET A 102 -8.97 8.13 -1.71
N THR A 103 -8.26 7.14 -2.24
CA THR A 103 -6.79 7.15 -2.40
C THR A 103 -6.26 8.42 -3.05
N THR A 104 -6.84 8.83 -4.17
CA THR A 104 -6.39 10.02 -4.92
C THR A 104 -6.84 11.34 -4.28
N ALA A 105 -7.60 11.32 -3.19
CA ALA A 105 -7.88 12.51 -2.38
C ALA A 105 -6.66 12.90 -1.52
N ILE A 106 -5.75 11.97 -1.24
CA ILE A 106 -4.48 12.28 -0.60
C ILE A 106 -3.62 13.11 -1.59
N PRO A 107 -3.13 14.30 -1.20
CA PRO A 107 -2.41 15.18 -2.12
C PRO A 107 -1.24 14.51 -2.84
N GLU A 108 -0.46 13.71 -2.12
CA GLU A 108 0.69 12.97 -2.66
C GLU A 108 0.31 11.88 -3.67
N HIS A 109 -0.96 11.46 -3.69
CA HIS A 109 -1.49 10.40 -4.57
C HIS A 109 -2.42 10.96 -5.66
N SER A 110 -2.64 12.28 -5.70
CA SER A 110 -3.61 12.95 -6.57
C SER A 110 -3.30 12.84 -8.08
N ASP A 111 -2.05 12.54 -8.43
CA ASP A 111 -1.59 12.38 -9.80
C ASP A 111 -1.66 10.93 -10.30
N LEU A 112 -2.06 9.98 -9.45
CA LEU A 112 -2.23 8.59 -9.85
C LEU A 112 -3.37 8.46 -10.86
N LYS A 113 -3.11 7.76 -11.96
CA LYS A 113 -4.07 7.53 -13.04
C LYS A 113 -4.18 6.06 -13.45
N PRO A 114 -5.35 5.61 -13.92
CA PRO A 114 -6.64 6.31 -13.81
C PRO A 114 -7.12 6.35 -12.34
N ASP A 115 -7.71 7.47 -11.92
CA ASP A 115 -8.11 7.69 -10.51
C ASP A 115 -9.08 6.62 -9.99
N PHE A 116 -10.11 6.29 -10.76
CA PHE A 116 -11.08 5.25 -10.39
C PHE A 116 -10.47 3.87 -10.13
N TYR A 117 -9.30 3.57 -10.71
CA TYR A 117 -8.56 2.35 -10.36
C TYR A 117 -7.99 2.46 -8.96
N TRP A 118 -7.18 3.50 -8.71
CA TRP A 118 -6.49 3.70 -7.44
C TRP A 118 -7.45 3.92 -6.27
N ASP A 119 -8.52 4.68 -6.51
CA ASP A 119 -9.57 4.93 -5.54
C ASP A 119 -10.30 3.65 -5.14
N ARG A 120 -10.46 2.69 -6.05
CA ARG A 120 -11.19 1.43 -5.77
C ARG A 120 -10.28 0.29 -5.33
N ARG A 121 -9.02 0.31 -5.74
CA ARG A 121 -8.03 -0.76 -5.52
C ARG A 121 -7.44 -0.71 -4.12
N ALA A 122 -7.28 0.47 -3.54
CA ALA A 122 -6.46 0.65 -2.36
C ALA A 122 -7.17 1.45 -1.27
N ARG A 123 -6.84 1.14 -0.02
CA ARG A 123 -7.10 1.98 1.17
C ARG A 123 -5.82 2.22 1.97
N GLY A 124 -4.68 2.02 1.32
CA GLY A 124 -3.35 2.36 1.79
C GLY A 124 -2.36 2.16 0.65
N LEU A 125 -1.26 2.89 0.70
CA LEU A 125 -0.15 2.80 -0.25
C LEU A 125 1.15 3.08 0.49
N GLY A 126 2.22 2.38 0.13
CA GLY A 126 3.57 2.63 0.59
C GLY A 126 4.15 3.95 0.07
N ALA A 127 5.10 4.51 0.81
CA ALA A 127 5.79 5.73 0.42
C ALA A 127 6.86 5.48 -0.65
N THR A 128 7.06 6.45 -1.54
CA THR A 128 8.20 6.49 -2.47
C THR A 128 8.93 7.82 -2.35
N SER A 129 10.13 7.95 -2.93
CA SER A 129 10.84 9.25 -2.97
C SER A 129 10.07 10.33 -3.73
N HIS A 130 9.24 9.95 -4.71
CA HIS A 130 8.40 10.88 -5.47
C HIS A 130 7.08 11.21 -4.75
N ARG A 131 6.52 10.24 -4.01
CA ARG A 131 5.29 10.38 -3.22
C ARG A 131 5.60 9.95 -1.79
N PRO A 132 6.17 10.83 -0.94
CA PRO A 132 6.70 10.44 0.35
C PRO A 132 5.58 10.39 1.41
N SER A 133 4.49 9.70 1.08
CA SER A 133 3.34 9.48 1.95
C SER A 133 3.00 8.00 1.95
N VAL A 134 3.11 7.40 3.12
CA VAL A 134 2.48 6.12 3.43
C VAL A 134 1.06 6.42 3.89
N SER A 135 0.06 5.72 3.37
CA SER A 135 -1.34 6.00 3.71
C SER A 135 -2.12 4.81 4.24
N CYS A 136 -3.18 5.10 4.99
CA CYS A 136 -4.14 4.12 5.49
C CYS A 136 -5.51 4.77 5.69
N GLY A 137 -6.59 4.03 5.42
CA GLY A 137 -7.95 4.43 5.76
C GLY A 137 -8.22 4.35 7.26
N GLU A 138 -8.94 5.32 7.79
CA GLU A 138 -9.34 5.31 9.21
C GLU A 138 -10.29 4.14 9.54
N GLU A 139 -11.04 3.64 8.56
CA GLU A 139 -11.92 2.49 8.73
C GLU A 139 -11.13 1.24 9.12
N ASN A 140 -9.88 1.11 8.65
CA ASN A 140 -9.00 0.01 9.02
C ASN A 140 -8.38 0.21 10.40
N LEU A 141 -7.91 1.42 10.70
CA LEU A 141 -7.31 1.75 12.00
C LEU A 141 -8.30 1.57 13.15
N LEU A 142 -9.54 2.01 12.98
CA LEU A 142 -10.57 1.97 14.02
C LEU A 142 -11.54 0.79 13.87
N ASN A 143 -11.33 -0.08 12.88
CA ASN A 143 -12.13 -1.27 12.59
C ASN A 143 -13.62 -0.97 12.38
N TYR A 144 -13.92 0.01 11.55
CA TYR A 144 -15.30 0.35 11.19
C TYR A 144 -15.96 -0.81 10.44
N SER A 145 -17.29 -0.89 10.54
CA SER A 145 -18.05 -1.83 9.71
C SER A 145 -17.90 -1.48 8.23
N GLY A 146 -17.80 -2.50 7.37
CA GLY A 146 -17.63 -2.32 5.93
C GLY A 146 -16.19 -2.12 5.45
N ASP A 147 -15.20 -2.04 6.35
CA ASP A 147 -13.78 -2.01 5.97
C ASP A 147 -13.44 -3.19 5.03
N PRO A 148 -12.99 -2.93 3.79
CA PRO A 148 -12.62 -3.99 2.84
C PRO A 148 -11.40 -4.81 3.29
N TYR A 149 -10.63 -4.33 4.26
CA TYR A 149 -9.42 -4.96 4.78
C TYR A 149 -9.52 -5.29 6.28
N GLY A 150 -10.73 -5.45 6.83
CA GLY A 150 -10.95 -5.60 8.28
C GLY A 150 -10.41 -6.90 8.92
N THR A 151 -9.85 -7.81 8.12
CA THR A 151 -9.15 -9.02 8.59
C THR A 151 -7.64 -8.84 8.72
N GLU A 152 -7.12 -7.67 8.39
CA GLU A 152 -5.71 -7.29 8.48
C GLU A 152 -5.55 -5.84 8.95
N ASN A 153 -4.30 -5.37 9.07
CA ASN A 153 -4.00 -3.98 9.38
C ASN A 153 -3.09 -3.41 8.29
N ILE A 154 -3.65 -2.48 7.53
CA ILE A 154 -3.01 -1.86 6.38
C ILE A 154 -1.86 -0.95 6.81
N LEU A 155 -1.97 -0.27 7.96
CA LEU A 155 -0.84 0.49 8.50
C LEU A 155 0.38 -0.40 8.71
N VAL A 156 0.23 -1.58 9.31
CA VAL A 156 1.37 -2.48 9.56
C VAL A 156 2.06 -2.88 8.24
N HIS A 157 1.28 -3.18 7.20
CA HIS A 157 1.80 -3.55 5.89
C HIS A 157 2.51 -2.38 5.20
N GLU A 158 1.81 -1.28 4.99
CA GLU A 158 2.32 -0.14 4.22
C GLU A 158 3.47 0.58 4.95
N PHE A 159 3.44 0.58 6.29
CA PHE A 159 4.54 1.11 7.07
C PHE A 159 5.76 0.18 7.06
N ALA A 160 5.59 -1.13 6.88
CA ALA A 160 6.71 -2.04 6.65
C ALA A 160 7.46 -1.69 5.36
N HIS A 161 6.73 -1.39 4.26
CA HIS A 161 7.35 -0.87 3.04
C HIS A 161 8.09 0.44 3.28
N ALA A 162 7.49 1.39 4.00
CA ALA A 162 8.15 2.65 4.33
C ALA A 162 9.44 2.42 5.14
N ILE A 163 9.40 1.58 6.18
CA ILE A 163 10.58 1.20 6.98
C ILE A 163 11.67 0.61 6.09
N HIS A 164 11.34 -0.33 5.19
CA HIS A 164 12.33 -0.94 4.30
C HIS A 164 12.90 0.05 3.29
N GLN A 165 12.04 0.66 2.48
CA GLN A 165 12.46 1.40 1.28
C GLN A 165 12.90 2.83 1.58
N MET A 166 12.38 3.45 2.65
CA MET A 166 12.61 4.85 2.96
C MET A 166 13.34 5.06 4.31
N GLY A 167 13.37 4.07 5.20
CA GLY A 167 14.10 4.14 6.47
C GLY A 167 15.42 3.37 6.43
N LEU A 168 15.34 2.05 6.30
CA LEU A 168 16.47 1.11 6.29
C LEU A 168 17.42 1.38 5.13
N SER A 169 16.91 1.77 3.96
CA SER A 169 17.76 2.22 2.84
C SER A 169 18.74 3.36 3.20
N THR A 170 18.44 4.12 4.26
CA THR A 170 19.30 5.19 4.80
C THR A 170 20.15 4.71 5.97
N VAL A 171 19.56 4.03 6.96
CA VAL A 171 20.27 3.66 8.21
C VAL A 171 21.06 2.35 8.12
N ASP A 172 20.67 1.44 7.23
CA ASP A 172 21.33 0.17 6.94
C ASP A 172 21.29 -0.12 5.43
N PRO A 173 22.23 0.45 4.65
CA PRO A 173 22.23 0.34 3.19
C PRO A 173 22.41 -1.09 2.64
N ASP A 174 22.81 -2.06 3.47
CA ASP A 174 22.97 -3.46 3.06
C ASP A 174 21.72 -4.31 3.36
N PHE A 175 20.74 -3.78 4.11
CA PHE A 175 19.49 -4.46 4.44
C PHE A 175 18.78 -5.03 3.21
N ASP A 176 18.63 -4.21 2.15
CA ASP A 176 17.93 -4.63 0.93
C ASP A 176 18.59 -5.82 0.23
N LYS A 177 19.93 -5.90 0.29
CA LYS A 177 20.67 -7.04 -0.28
C LYS A 177 20.42 -8.30 0.55
N ARG A 178 20.41 -8.20 1.88
CA ARG A 178 20.11 -9.33 2.78
C ARG A 178 18.68 -9.82 2.57
N LEU A 179 17.71 -8.91 2.53
CA LEU A 179 16.31 -9.24 2.25
C LEU A 179 16.15 -9.93 0.88
N LYS A 180 16.85 -9.43 -0.15
CA LYS A 180 16.82 -10.05 -1.49
C LYS A 180 17.31 -11.50 -1.46
N VAL A 181 18.44 -11.77 -0.80
CA VAL A 181 18.98 -13.13 -0.68
C VAL A 181 17.99 -14.04 0.05
N LEU A 182 17.43 -13.59 1.17
CA LEU A 182 16.44 -14.37 1.93
C LEU A 182 15.18 -14.66 1.12
N TYR A 183 14.67 -13.67 0.39
CA TYR A 183 13.53 -13.86 -0.50
C TYR A 183 13.82 -14.92 -1.57
N GLU A 184 14.95 -14.83 -2.27
CA GLU A 184 15.35 -15.81 -3.30
C GLU A 184 15.47 -17.23 -2.70
N GLU A 185 16.10 -17.37 -1.53
CA GLU A 185 16.21 -18.66 -0.84
C GLU A 185 14.85 -19.20 -0.37
N ALA A 186 13.94 -18.35 0.10
CA ALA A 186 12.59 -18.74 0.49
C ALA A 186 11.79 -19.25 -0.72
N MET A 187 11.89 -18.55 -1.86
CA MET A 187 11.24 -18.98 -3.11
C MET A 187 11.82 -20.30 -3.62
N ASP A 188 13.14 -20.49 -3.56
CA ASP A 188 13.81 -21.75 -3.93
C ASP A 188 13.37 -22.94 -3.04
N LYS A 189 13.12 -22.68 -1.75
CA LYS A 189 12.54 -23.65 -0.80
C LYS A 189 11.04 -23.90 -1.07
N GLY A 190 10.41 -23.15 -1.97
CA GLY A 190 8.97 -23.21 -2.24
C GLY A 190 8.11 -22.62 -1.12
N LEU A 191 8.69 -21.82 -0.23
CA LEU A 191 7.95 -21.07 0.77
C LEU A 191 7.12 -19.99 0.07
N TRP A 192 5.99 -19.63 0.68
CA TRP A 192 5.08 -18.58 0.19
C TRP A 192 4.54 -18.81 -1.23
N LYS A 193 4.70 -20.02 -1.78
CA LYS A 193 4.26 -20.32 -3.14
C LYS A 193 2.78 -19.98 -3.32
N SER A 194 2.49 -19.24 -4.39
CA SER A 194 1.15 -18.80 -4.75
C SER A 194 0.48 -17.86 -3.74
N THR A 195 1.24 -17.27 -2.81
CA THR A 195 0.75 -16.21 -1.91
C THR A 195 1.20 -14.83 -2.39
N TYR A 196 0.60 -13.77 -1.85
CA TYR A 196 0.97 -12.39 -2.15
C TYR A 196 2.44 -12.09 -1.79
N ALA A 197 2.91 -12.64 -0.67
CA ALA A 197 4.32 -12.61 -0.25
C ALA A 197 5.32 -13.15 -1.30
N SER A 198 4.90 -13.99 -2.26
CA SER A 198 5.77 -14.48 -3.35
C SER A 198 5.84 -13.56 -4.57
N THR A 199 5.16 -12.40 -4.53
CA THR A 199 5.11 -11.48 -5.67
C THR A 199 6.46 -10.81 -5.90
N ASN A 200 7.11 -10.34 -4.83
CA ASN A 200 8.45 -9.76 -4.84
C ASN A 200 8.98 -9.70 -3.38
N LYS A 201 10.24 -9.24 -3.21
CA LYS A 201 10.89 -9.16 -1.89
C LYS A 201 10.25 -8.11 -0.97
N GLU A 202 9.66 -7.07 -1.53
CA GLU A 202 8.98 -6.01 -0.78
C GLU A 202 7.70 -6.55 -0.12
N GLU A 203 6.88 -7.29 -0.86
CA GLU A 203 5.67 -7.95 -0.34
C GLU A 203 6.05 -9.05 0.66
N TYR A 204 7.10 -9.83 0.38
CA TYR A 204 7.64 -10.81 1.31
C TYR A 204 7.97 -10.19 2.68
N TRP A 205 8.59 -9.01 2.68
CA TRP A 205 8.87 -8.25 3.89
C TRP A 205 7.60 -7.73 4.58
N ALA A 206 6.67 -7.14 3.84
CA ALA A 206 5.45 -6.55 4.40
C ALA A 206 4.49 -7.61 4.98
N GLU A 207 4.28 -8.71 4.26
CA GLU A 207 3.48 -9.86 4.69
C GLU A 207 4.13 -10.58 5.88
N GLY A 208 5.45 -10.74 5.86
CA GLY A 208 6.23 -11.22 7.00
C GLY A 208 6.06 -10.34 8.23
N THR A 209 6.05 -9.02 8.04
CA THR A 209 5.84 -8.04 9.12
C THR A 209 4.42 -8.11 9.68
N GLN A 210 3.39 -8.22 8.84
CA GLN A 210 2.02 -8.44 9.31
C GLN A 210 1.92 -9.74 10.11
N SER A 211 2.60 -10.80 9.67
CA SER A 211 2.65 -12.08 10.39
C SER A 211 3.38 -11.92 11.73
N TRP A 212 4.49 -11.17 11.76
CA TRP A 212 5.24 -10.84 12.98
C TRP A 212 4.39 -10.15 14.04
N PHE A 213 3.44 -9.30 13.62
CA PHE A 213 2.53 -8.61 14.52
C PHE A 213 1.15 -9.28 14.66
N ASN A 214 0.95 -10.48 14.11
CA ASN A 214 -0.30 -11.25 14.14
C ASN A 214 -1.49 -10.54 13.49
N THR A 215 -1.24 -9.87 12.36
CA THR A 215 -2.27 -9.18 11.60
C THR A 215 -2.31 -9.57 10.12
N ASN A 216 -1.61 -10.65 9.73
CA ASN A 216 -1.73 -11.17 8.38
C ASN A 216 -2.99 -12.06 8.25
N ARG A 217 -3.53 -12.16 7.05
CA ARG A 217 -4.64 -13.01 6.67
C ARG A 217 -4.21 -14.47 6.59
N GLU A 218 -5.19 -15.36 6.61
CA GLU A 218 -4.93 -16.80 6.70
C GLU A 218 -5.82 -17.58 5.71
N ASN A 219 -5.21 -18.47 4.93
CA ASN A 219 -5.87 -19.47 4.08
C ASN A 219 -6.96 -18.89 3.16
N ASP A 220 -6.61 -17.86 2.38
CA ASP A 220 -7.46 -17.33 1.32
C ASP A 220 -6.73 -17.37 -0.04
N ALA A 221 -7.33 -16.78 -1.09
CA ALA A 221 -6.78 -16.81 -2.45
C ALA A 221 -5.36 -16.22 -2.59
N GLN A 222 -4.91 -15.44 -1.62
CA GLN A 222 -3.62 -14.74 -1.64
C GLN A 222 -2.74 -15.06 -0.41
N HIS A 223 -3.25 -15.78 0.59
CA HIS A 223 -2.53 -16.05 1.85
C HIS A 223 -2.56 -17.54 2.22
N ASN A 224 -1.44 -18.03 2.77
CA ASN A 224 -1.35 -19.38 3.31
C ASN A 224 -1.66 -19.39 4.83
N HIS A 225 -1.20 -20.40 5.56
CA HIS A 225 -1.43 -20.56 7.00
C HIS A 225 -0.56 -19.66 7.90
N VAL A 226 0.41 -18.93 7.34
CA VAL A 226 1.46 -18.22 8.10
C VAL A 226 0.96 -16.83 8.52
N SER A 227 -0.08 -16.80 9.36
CA SER A 227 -0.75 -15.54 9.75
C SER A 227 -0.19 -14.88 11.02
N LYS A 228 0.66 -15.59 11.77
CA LYS A 228 1.10 -15.23 13.13
C LYS A 228 2.58 -15.50 13.36
N ARG A 229 3.20 -14.73 14.27
CA ARG A 229 4.64 -14.79 14.57
C ARG A 229 5.12 -16.20 14.91
N GLY A 230 4.37 -16.92 15.74
CA GLY A 230 4.75 -18.28 16.14
C GLY A 230 4.84 -19.23 14.94
N ILE A 231 3.86 -19.15 14.03
CA ILE A 231 3.84 -19.93 12.80
C ILE A 231 4.97 -19.50 11.87
N LEU A 232 5.20 -18.19 11.74
CA LEU A 232 6.30 -17.64 10.93
C LEU A 232 7.67 -18.16 11.39
N LYS A 233 7.94 -18.18 12.70
CA LYS A 233 9.21 -18.71 13.26
C LYS A 233 9.46 -20.18 12.91
N GLU A 234 8.40 -20.98 12.75
CA GLU A 234 8.51 -22.38 12.37
C GLU A 234 8.60 -22.56 10.86
N TYR A 235 7.87 -21.73 10.10
CA TYR A 235 7.72 -21.85 8.65
C TYR A 235 8.89 -21.22 7.87
N ASP A 236 9.27 -20.00 8.23
CA ASP A 236 10.35 -19.21 7.61
C ASP A 236 11.23 -18.59 8.72
N PRO A 237 12.07 -19.41 9.37
CA PRO A 237 12.90 -18.95 10.49
C PRO A 237 13.91 -17.88 10.07
N ASP A 238 14.35 -17.87 8.81
CA ASP A 238 15.34 -16.92 8.30
C ASP A 238 14.71 -15.51 8.19
N LEU A 239 13.47 -15.41 7.69
CA LEU A 239 12.70 -14.16 7.73
C LEU A 239 12.40 -13.71 9.16
N ALA A 240 12.04 -14.65 10.03
CA ALA A 240 11.78 -14.37 11.44
C ALA A 240 13.00 -13.78 12.16
N GLU A 241 14.21 -14.25 11.83
CA GLU A 241 15.46 -13.69 12.36
C GLU A 241 15.68 -12.26 11.87
N LEU A 242 15.49 -11.98 10.57
CA LEU A 242 15.59 -10.63 10.02
C LEU A 242 14.56 -9.67 10.65
N LEU A 243 13.32 -10.13 10.86
CA LEU A 243 12.29 -9.34 11.54
C LEU A 243 12.64 -9.08 13.01
N THR A 244 13.27 -10.04 13.69
CA THR A 244 13.75 -9.87 15.07
C THR A 244 14.80 -8.77 15.17
N GLU A 245 15.70 -8.68 14.19
CA GLU A 245 16.72 -7.62 14.13
C GLU A 245 16.11 -6.20 14.11
N ILE A 246 14.99 -6.04 13.39
CA ILE A 246 14.36 -4.72 13.21
C ILE A 246 13.34 -4.42 14.32
N TYR A 247 12.47 -5.37 14.62
CA TYR A 247 11.31 -5.18 15.50
C TYR A 247 11.49 -5.70 16.93
N GLU A 248 12.61 -6.36 17.22
CA GLU A 248 12.80 -7.17 18.43
C GLU A 248 11.77 -8.31 18.55
N ASP A 249 11.96 -9.18 19.53
CA ASP A 249 10.98 -10.22 19.88
C ASP A 249 10.12 -9.82 21.09
N ALA A 250 9.65 -8.57 21.10
CA ALA A 250 8.79 -8.05 22.16
C ALA A 250 7.45 -8.81 22.23
N ASP A 251 6.83 -8.88 23.41
CA ASP A 251 5.57 -9.61 23.65
C ASP A 251 4.35 -9.02 22.93
N TRP A 252 4.41 -7.75 22.52
CA TRP A 252 3.27 -7.07 21.91
C TRP A 252 2.87 -7.70 20.57
N ARG A 253 1.56 -7.84 20.36
CA ARG A 253 0.93 -8.27 19.10
C ARG A 253 -0.26 -7.37 18.82
N TYR A 254 -0.53 -7.13 17.54
CA TYR A 254 -1.69 -6.37 17.13
C TYR A 254 -2.99 -7.06 17.57
N THR A 255 -3.92 -6.22 18.02
CA THR A 255 -5.33 -6.57 18.18
C THR A 255 -6.16 -5.35 17.78
N ASN A 256 -7.32 -5.59 17.17
CA ASN A 256 -8.28 -4.56 16.79
C ASN A 256 -8.48 -3.49 17.88
N ALA A 257 -8.56 -2.22 17.49
CA ALA A 257 -8.73 -1.06 18.36
C ALA A 257 -9.94 -1.22 19.29
N VAL A 258 -11.03 -1.80 18.78
CA VAL A 258 -12.26 -2.09 19.56
C VAL A 258 -12.04 -3.06 20.74
N LYS A 259 -10.93 -3.81 20.76
CA LYS A 259 -10.52 -4.67 21.89
C LYS A 259 -9.60 -3.96 22.89
N ARG A 260 -9.22 -2.72 22.61
CA ARG A 260 -8.25 -1.90 23.36
C ARG A 260 -8.84 -0.57 23.84
N LEU A 261 -10.16 -0.44 23.91
CA LEU A 261 -10.84 0.80 24.33
C LEU A 261 -10.51 1.26 25.76
N ASN A 262 -9.91 0.38 26.55
CA ASN A 262 -9.41 0.68 27.89
C ASN A 262 -8.01 1.34 27.90
N LEU A 263 -7.34 1.45 26.75
CA LEU A 263 -6.02 2.08 26.65
C LEU A 263 -6.12 3.61 26.49
N PRO A 264 -5.16 4.39 27.03
CA PRO A 264 -5.26 5.84 27.08
C PRO A 264 -5.46 6.54 25.73
N HIS A 265 -4.86 6.02 24.65
CA HIS A 265 -4.97 6.62 23.32
C HIS A 265 -6.37 6.45 22.67
N LEU A 266 -7.21 5.56 23.22
CA LEU A 266 -8.61 5.36 22.81
C LEU A 266 -9.61 5.81 23.88
N GLU A 267 -9.16 6.42 24.98
CA GLU A 267 -10.04 6.92 26.03
C GLU A 267 -11.05 7.94 25.44
N GLY A 268 -12.34 7.63 25.57
CA GLY A 268 -13.43 8.44 25.03
C GLY A 268 -13.90 8.07 23.62
N TYR A 269 -13.22 7.15 22.93
CA TYR A 269 -13.69 6.63 21.65
C TYR A 269 -14.87 5.67 21.86
N ASN A 270 -15.95 5.86 21.08
CA ASN A 270 -17.10 4.95 21.06
C ASN A 270 -17.28 4.37 19.65
N PRO A 271 -16.99 3.07 19.44
CA PRO A 271 -17.19 2.39 18.15
C PRO A 271 -18.63 2.39 17.66
N ASP A 272 -19.63 2.48 18.54
CA ASP A 272 -21.05 2.50 18.13
C ASP A 272 -21.41 3.78 17.33
N ASN A 273 -20.58 4.82 17.43
CA ASN A 273 -20.72 6.06 16.66
C ASN A 273 -19.93 6.03 15.35
N ALA A 274 -19.19 4.95 15.07
CA ALA A 274 -18.39 4.86 13.86
C ALA A 274 -19.28 4.83 12.61
N PRO A 275 -18.91 5.55 11.54
CA PRO A 275 -19.57 5.39 10.26
C PRO A 275 -19.30 3.99 9.70
N LYS A 276 -20.14 3.57 8.76
CA LYS A 276 -19.87 2.39 7.93
C LYS A 276 -19.08 2.83 6.70
N PHE A 277 -17.99 2.15 6.41
CA PHE A 277 -17.31 2.32 5.14
C PHE A 277 -18.14 1.71 4.02
N GLU A 278 -18.35 2.49 2.96
CA GLU A 278 -18.95 2.03 1.71
C GLU A 278 -18.22 2.73 0.57
N TRP A 279 -17.93 1.99 -0.49
CA TRP A 279 -17.40 2.61 -1.71
C TRP A 279 -18.41 3.64 -2.24
N PRO A 280 -17.97 4.83 -2.69
CA PRO A 280 -18.85 5.80 -3.33
C PRO A 280 -19.69 5.14 -4.42
N PRO A 281 -21.02 5.36 -4.49
CA PRO A 281 -21.89 4.62 -5.41
C PRO A 281 -21.48 4.71 -6.88
N GLU A 282 -20.96 5.86 -7.30
CA GLU A 282 -20.42 6.08 -8.65
C GLU A 282 -19.14 5.31 -8.94
N LEU A 283 -18.27 5.15 -7.94
CA LEU A 283 -17.05 4.35 -8.03
C LEU A 283 -17.39 2.86 -8.08
N ALA A 284 -18.32 2.42 -7.23
CA ALA A 284 -18.84 1.05 -7.23
C ALA A 284 -19.48 0.71 -8.59
N ALA A 285 -20.33 1.59 -9.13
CA ALA A 285 -20.93 1.40 -10.45
C ALA A 285 -19.89 1.38 -11.58
N SER A 286 -18.84 2.20 -11.49
CA SER A 286 -17.74 2.18 -12.47
C SER A 286 -16.97 0.86 -12.43
N TYR A 287 -16.75 0.32 -11.23
CA TYR A 287 -16.15 -1.00 -11.05
C TYR A 287 -17.02 -2.12 -11.63
N ASP A 288 -18.31 -2.13 -11.35
CA ASP A 288 -19.23 -3.15 -11.88
C ASP A 288 -19.26 -3.15 -13.42
N LYS A 289 -19.23 -1.96 -14.04
CA LYS A 289 -19.13 -1.82 -15.50
C LYS A 289 -17.84 -2.43 -16.06
N LEU A 290 -16.70 -2.26 -15.38
CA LEU A 290 -15.43 -2.87 -15.82
C LEU A 290 -15.54 -4.39 -15.89
N PHE A 291 -16.34 -5.02 -15.03
CA PHE A 291 -16.56 -6.46 -15.03
C PHE A 291 -17.80 -6.89 -15.83
N ASP A 292 -18.54 -6.01 -16.49
CA ASP A 292 -19.67 -6.39 -17.33
C ASP A 292 -19.20 -6.66 -18.78
N PRO A 293 -19.31 -7.90 -19.31
CA PRO A 293 -18.96 -8.22 -20.70
C PRO A 293 -19.83 -7.52 -21.74
N LYS A 294 -20.98 -6.94 -21.33
CA LYS A 294 -21.88 -6.19 -22.23
C LYS A 294 -21.59 -4.69 -22.24
N CYS A 295 -20.73 -4.20 -21.37
CA CYS A 295 -20.37 -2.79 -21.31
C CYS A 295 -19.17 -2.53 -22.22
N GLU A 296 -19.35 -1.80 -23.32
CA GLU A 296 -18.26 -1.50 -24.30
C GLU A 296 -17.32 -0.36 -23.86
N GLY A 297 -17.46 0.12 -22.62
CA GLY A 297 -16.73 1.28 -22.09
C GLY A 297 -17.57 2.55 -21.99
N ASP A 298 -16.88 3.63 -21.64
CA ASP A 298 -17.43 4.98 -21.57
C ASP A 298 -16.35 6.02 -21.93
N GLU A 299 -16.47 7.26 -21.48
CA GLU A 299 -15.43 8.27 -21.73
C GLU A 299 -14.09 7.95 -21.04
N LYS A 300 -14.08 7.09 -20.02
CA LYS A 300 -12.89 6.77 -19.22
C LYS A 300 -12.04 5.64 -19.80
N TRP A 301 -12.66 4.69 -20.50
CA TRP A 301 -11.98 3.54 -21.09
C TRP A 301 -12.80 2.94 -22.25
N VAL A 302 -12.13 2.23 -23.15
CA VAL A 302 -12.72 1.51 -24.29
C VAL A 302 -12.41 0.02 -24.21
N ASP A 303 -13.25 -0.83 -24.78
CA ASP A 303 -12.91 -2.25 -24.93
C ASP A 303 -11.84 -2.49 -25.99
N LEU A 304 -10.78 -3.20 -25.59
CA LEU A 304 -9.77 -3.64 -26.53
C LEU A 304 -10.28 -4.86 -27.30
N LYS A 305 -10.00 -4.85 -28.60
CA LYS A 305 -10.25 -6.02 -29.44
C LYS A 305 -9.42 -7.21 -28.95
N ARG A 306 -10.11 -8.30 -28.62
CA ARG A 306 -9.52 -9.61 -28.35
C ARG A 306 -9.14 -10.31 -29.66
N TYR A 307 -7.95 -10.86 -29.70
CA TYR A 307 -7.43 -11.73 -30.74
C TYR A 307 -7.14 -13.12 -30.17
N GLU A 308 -7.30 -14.14 -31.00
CA GLU A 308 -6.92 -15.50 -30.65
C GLU A 308 -5.38 -15.64 -30.60
N PRO A 309 -4.82 -16.47 -29.71
CA PRO A 309 -3.36 -16.64 -29.59
C PRO A 309 -2.66 -17.00 -30.90
N ASN A 310 -3.32 -17.76 -31.79
CA ASN A 310 -2.75 -18.12 -33.09
C ASN A 310 -2.60 -16.93 -34.06
N GLN A 311 -3.25 -15.80 -33.77
CA GLN A 311 -3.16 -14.56 -34.54
C GLN A 311 -1.97 -13.70 -34.11
N LEU A 312 -1.26 -14.03 -33.03
CA LEU A 312 -0.14 -13.22 -32.51
C LEU A 312 0.90 -12.91 -33.60
N SER A 313 1.25 -13.90 -34.43
CA SER A 313 2.20 -13.75 -35.54
C SER A 313 1.77 -12.78 -36.66
N THR A 314 0.52 -12.33 -36.64
CA THR A 314 -0.04 -11.36 -37.61
C THR A 314 -0.06 -9.93 -37.07
N LEU A 315 0.33 -9.73 -35.81
CA LEU A 315 0.33 -8.45 -35.13
C LEU A 315 1.77 -7.96 -34.92
N GLU A 316 1.95 -6.65 -34.92
CA GLU A 316 3.25 -6.01 -34.71
C GLU A 316 3.10 -4.89 -33.67
N SER A 317 3.97 -4.94 -32.66
CA SER A 317 4.01 -3.91 -31.61
C SER A 317 4.66 -2.64 -32.12
N ASN A 318 4.08 -1.48 -31.80
CA ASN A 318 4.61 -0.17 -32.15
C ASN A 318 4.40 0.83 -31.01
N ASP A 319 5.24 1.87 -30.98
CA ASP A 319 5.25 2.89 -29.91
C ASP A 319 4.40 4.10 -30.29
N GLY A 320 3.07 3.98 -30.17
CA GLY A 320 2.13 5.08 -30.31
C GLY A 320 2.06 6.01 -29.07
N GLU A 321 0.95 6.73 -28.91
CA GLU A 321 0.75 7.61 -27.75
C GLU A 321 0.72 6.82 -26.42
N ARG A 322 1.16 7.45 -25.33
CA ARG A 322 1.11 6.84 -23.99
C ARG A 322 -0.35 6.61 -23.57
N THR A 323 -0.64 5.41 -23.11
CA THR A 323 -1.96 4.95 -22.71
C THR A 323 -1.87 3.98 -21.53
N THR A 324 -2.98 3.41 -21.10
CA THR A 324 -3.05 2.39 -20.05
C THR A 324 -3.91 1.21 -20.53
N VAL A 325 -3.49 0.00 -20.20
CA VAL A 325 -4.32 -1.21 -20.38
C VAL A 325 -4.78 -1.69 -19.02
N LEU A 326 -6.09 -1.91 -18.89
CA LEU A 326 -6.76 -2.52 -17.74
C LEU A 326 -6.93 -4.02 -18.05
N PHE A 327 -6.18 -4.88 -17.36
CA PHE A 327 -6.35 -6.33 -17.45
C PHE A 327 -7.40 -6.77 -16.44
N VAL A 328 -8.63 -6.99 -16.92
CA VAL A 328 -9.78 -7.38 -16.09
C VAL A 328 -9.98 -8.88 -16.18
N ASN A 329 -9.71 -9.58 -15.08
CA ASN A 329 -9.80 -11.03 -14.99
C ASN A 329 -11.14 -11.45 -14.36
N LYS A 330 -12.04 -12.02 -15.17
CA LYS A 330 -13.29 -12.67 -14.69
C LYS A 330 -13.15 -14.18 -14.47
N MET A 331 -11.98 -14.75 -14.71
CA MET A 331 -11.74 -16.17 -14.46
C MET A 331 -11.67 -16.43 -12.95
N ASP A 332 -11.87 -17.69 -12.57
CA ASP A 332 -11.70 -18.20 -11.21
C ASP A 332 -10.23 -18.50 -10.84
N THR A 333 -9.33 -18.34 -11.82
CA THR A 333 -7.89 -18.51 -11.69
C THR A 333 -7.15 -17.23 -12.07
N ASP A 334 -5.88 -17.14 -11.70
CA ASP A 334 -5.05 -15.98 -12.05
C ASP A 334 -4.68 -15.97 -13.53
N ILE A 335 -4.42 -14.77 -14.03
CA ILE A 335 -3.80 -14.56 -15.33
C ILE A 335 -2.48 -13.82 -15.20
N THR A 336 -1.57 -14.05 -16.12
CA THR A 336 -0.36 -13.25 -16.30
C THR A 336 -0.38 -12.60 -17.67
N TYR A 337 0.24 -11.42 -17.79
CA TYR A 337 0.30 -10.69 -19.05
C TYR A 337 1.72 -10.24 -19.39
N TYR A 338 1.99 -10.29 -20.69
CA TYR A 338 3.30 -10.09 -21.29
C TYR A 338 3.19 -9.05 -22.38
N TRP A 339 4.12 -8.11 -22.40
CA TRP A 339 4.32 -7.24 -23.56
C TRP A 339 5.13 -8.01 -24.60
N ILE A 340 4.70 -7.92 -25.86
CA ILE A 340 5.40 -8.48 -27.01
C ILE A 340 6.09 -7.33 -27.74
N ASP A 341 7.41 -7.38 -27.87
CA ASP A 341 8.18 -6.35 -28.60
C ASP A 341 8.00 -6.47 -30.13
N ALA A 342 8.62 -5.57 -30.89
CA ALA A 342 8.52 -5.56 -32.36
C ALA A 342 9.15 -6.81 -33.01
N GLU A 343 10.10 -7.44 -32.33
CA GLU A 343 10.76 -8.67 -32.75
C GLU A 343 10.00 -9.95 -32.32
N GLY A 344 8.94 -9.81 -31.51
CA GLY A 344 8.12 -10.91 -31.04
C GLY A 344 8.59 -11.53 -29.72
N HIS A 345 9.52 -10.92 -28.99
CA HIS A 345 9.94 -11.42 -27.68
C HIS A 345 8.92 -11.09 -26.59
N GLU A 346 8.69 -12.06 -25.71
CA GLU A 346 7.79 -11.91 -24.56
C GLU A 346 8.52 -11.30 -23.37
N SER A 347 7.95 -10.23 -22.80
CA SER A 347 8.39 -9.62 -21.55
C SER A 347 7.27 -9.70 -20.52
N TYR A 348 7.48 -10.42 -19.41
CA TYR A 348 6.52 -10.45 -18.30
C TYR A 348 6.30 -9.05 -17.74
N ARG A 349 5.04 -8.66 -17.52
CA ARG A 349 4.67 -7.34 -17.01
C ARG A 349 3.79 -7.35 -15.78
N GLY A 350 3.06 -8.43 -15.53
CA GLY A 350 2.29 -8.56 -14.30
C GLY A 350 1.28 -9.69 -14.28
N ARG A 351 0.46 -9.67 -13.23
CA ARG A 351 -0.59 -10.63 -12.92
C ARG A 351 -1.88 -9.89 -12.58
N ALA A 352 -3.02 -10.47 -12.92
CA ALA A 352 -4.31 -10.10 -12.35
C ALA A 352 -4.91 -11.32 -11.66
N ALA A 353 -5.21 -11.19 -10.37
CA ALA A 353 -5.79 -12.27 -9.59
C ALA A 353 -7.19 -12.65 -10.10
N ALA A 354 -7.67 -13.85 -9.76
CA ALA A 354 -9.04 -14.26 -10.03
C ALA A 354 -10.07 -13.20 -9.58
N ASN A 355 -11.05 -12.88 -10.44
CA ASN A 355 -12.08 -11.85 -10.18
C ASN A 355 -11.53 -10.47 -9.78
N ALA A 356 -10.32 -10.13 -10.23
CA ALA A 356 -9.67 -8.85 -9.96
C ALA A 356 -9.23 -8.18 -11.27
N PHE A 357 -8.68 -6.98 -11.17
CA PHE A 357 -8.08 -6.32 -12.30
C PHE A 357 -6.80 -5.59 -11.91
N SER A 358 -5.91 -5.46 -12.87
CA SER A 358 -4.65 -4.73 -12.75
C SER A 358 -4.48 -3.77 -13.92
N ILE A 359 -3.57 -2.82 -13.79
CA ILE A 359 -3.29 -1.86 -14.86
C ILE A 359 -1.83 -1.95 -15.28
N HIS A 360 -1.56 -1.57 -16.53
CA HIS A 360 -0.22 -1.35 -17.01
C HIS A 360 -0.15 -0.09 -17.88
N HIS A 361 0.77 0.82 -17.56
CA HIS A 361 1.06 1.99 -18.40
C HIS A 361 1.89 1.58 -19.62
N THR A 362 1.44 1.94 -20.81
CA THR A 362 1.93 1.41 -22.08
C THR A 362 1.83 2.44 -23.19
N HIS A 363 2.09 2.04 -24.43
CA HIS A 363 1.77 2.84 -25.62
C HIS A 363 0.66 2.19 -26.45
N ALA A 364 -0.09 3.02 -27.17
CA ALA A 364 -0.99 2.57 -28.22
C ALA A 364 -0.19 1.76 -29.25
N GLY A 365 -0.75 0.68 -29.75
CA GLY A 365 -0.08 -0.25 -30.65
C GLY A 365 0.73 -1.36 -29.97
N HIS A 366 1.03 -1.27 -28.66
CA HIS A 366 1.69 -2.37 -27.93
C HIS A 366 0.83 -3.63 -27.93
N ILE A 367 1.47 -4.77 -28.21
CA ILE A 367 0.82 -6.09 -28.20
C ILE A 367 0.97 -6.75 -26.84
N TRP A 368 -0.14 -7.29 -26.35
CA TRP A 368 -0.28 -7.85 -25.02
C TRP A 368 -0.76 -9.29 -25.11
N LEU A 369 0.09 -10.23 -24.69
CA LEU A 369 -0.24 -11.64 -24.59
C LEU A 369 -0.67 -11.96 -23.16
N VAL A 370 -1.80 -12.65 -23.01
CA VAL A 370 -2.32 -13.11 -21.72
C VAL A 370 -2.21 -14.63 -21.63
N LYS A 371 -1.74 -15.12 -20.48
CA LYS A 371 -1.62 -16.53 -20.15
C LYS A 371 -2.43 -16.89 -18.91
N ASN A 372 -2.99 -18.11 -18.87
CA ASN A 372 -3.67 -18.65 -17.69
C ASN A 372 -2.65 -19.10 -16.61
N ALA A 373 -3.16 -19.65 -15.50
CA ALA A 373 -2.35 -20.16 -14.40
C ALA A 373 -1.42 -21.33 -14.77
N ASP A 374 -1.75 -22.09 -15.83
CA ASP A 374 -0.95 -23.20 -16.34
C ASP A 374 0.15 -22.74 -17.32
N GLY A 375 0.15 -21.45 -17.68
CA GLY A 375 1.11 -20.85 -18.63
C GLY A 375 0.69 -20.97 -20.10
N ASP A 376 -0.54 -21.40 -20.38
CA ASP A 376 -1.08 -21.46 -21.72
C ASP A 376 -1.53 -20.07 -22.20
N ASN A 377 -1.26 -19.76 -23.47
CA ASN A 377 -1.71 -18.53 -24.10
C ASN A 377 -3.23 -18.57 -24.31
N ILE A 378 -3.97 -17.57 -23.79
CA ILE A 378 -5.44 -17.56 -23.81
C ILE A 378 -6.07 -16.37 -24.56
N ALA A 379 -5.34 -15.27 -24.69
CA ALA A 379 -5.82 -14.08 -25.40
C ALA A 379 -4.67 -13.18 -25.82
N VAL A 380 -4.87 -12.41 -26.89
CA VAL A 380 -3.99 -11.32 -27.30
C VAL A 380 -4.80 -10.04 -27.44
N PHE A 381 -4.23 -8.91 -27.00
CA PHE A 381 -4.82 -7.58 -27.11
C PHE A 381 -3.81 -6.61 -27.73
N GLN A 382 -4.31 -5.53 -28.32
CA GLN A 382 -3.50 -4.43 -28.81
C GLN A 382 -3.93 -3.14 -28.10
N GLY A 383 -2.97 -2.37 -27.57
CA GLY A 383 -3.24 -1.10 -26.93
C GLY A 383 -3.80 -0.06 -27.90
N GLU A 384 -4.68 0.82 -27.42
CA GLU A 384 -5.25 1.93 -28.18
C GLU A 384 -4.87 3.28 -27.53
N GLU A 385 -5.10 4.40 -28.24
CA GLU A 385 -4.81 5.74 -27.74
C GLU A 385 -5.55 6.06 -26.43
N LYS A 386 -6.76 5.52 -26.27
CA LYS A 386 -7.52 5.60 -25.02
C LYS A 386 -7.14 4.47 -24.06
N THR A 387 -7.41 4.66 -22.77
CA THR A 387 -7.33 3.59 -21.76
C THR A 387 -8.15 2.38 -22.24
N GLY A 388 -7.48 1.25 -22.44
CA GLY A 388 -8.10 0.06 -23.00
C GLY A 388 -8.42 -0.99 -21.94
N ARG A 389 -9.62 -1.58 -21.98
CA ARG A 389 -9.98 -2.74 -21.17
C ARG A 389 -9.69 -4.03 -21.95
N ALA A 390 -8.72 -4.80 -21.47
CA ALA A 390 -8.55 -6.19 -21.83
C ALA A 390 -9.42 -7.03 -20.89
N LEU A 391 -10.61 -7.42 -21.35
CA LEU A 391 -11.52 -8.28 -20.58
C LEU A 391 -11.24 -9.75 -20.86
N ILE A 392 -10.84 -10.48 -19.83
CA ILE A 392 -10.60 -11.92 -19.87
C ILE A 392 -11.77 -12.63 -19.23
N VAL A 393 -12.42 -13.48 -20.02
CA VAL A 393 -13.52 -14.37 -19.63
C VAL A 393 -13.17 -15.79 -20.06
N ASP A 394 -13.79 -16.76 -19.40
CA ASP A 394 -13.72 -18.20 -19.69
C ASP A 394 -14.10 -18.57 -21.13
#